data_AF-A0A661NTI3-F1
#
_entry.id   AF-A0A661NTI3-F1
#
_cell.length_a   1.000
_cell.length_b   1.000
_cell.length_c   1.000
_cell.angle_alpha   90.00
_cell.angle_beta   90.00
_cell.angle_gamma   90.00
#
_symmetry.space_group_name_H-M   'P 1'
#
loop_
_entity.id
_entity.type
_entity.pdbx_description
1 polymer ?
#
loop_
_entity_poly.entity_id
_entity_poly.type
_entity_poly.pdbx_seq_one_letter_code
_entity_poly.pdbx_strand_id
1 'polypeptide(L)'
;MMKHRIVRLVAVAALFAPILGACKEDPPPPPLPEPARSGKAAGNAQGKKGPKNRFTDSRVPKITPATTKAYRVESCYFGSLGLRVARDAYAKSLGGAEPGPNKIPEFGDYPENRKLAEAAKKRQEAAKKRDAEAATRGAAGVPKRRPMVGPTPQIPFLRHLQSCRVSKTLKQPKLEAMDKAIADFEQYVSPLQRTLLDAHRYYARKRFEKDDFKRSKKLHENLVKGFAELDDKLAAFHTAVAAWRAEGPAPTEKLDEGGTVALRAVGEARALTFLFLAETLDGEAIKEGLEQVRKTNEELKARSEGGRKEVFSKFLPPKLQIFIDAVQEASKATAKLTPEQAYPVTAAMTGILEANHRALGQLLRQRGDTKAGRPTRLVNPRVKAVNKRERVRPLNVKPGAGKDE
;
A
#
# COMPACT_ATOMS: atom_id res chain seq x y z
N MET A 1 -38.45 -34.10 29.29
CA MET A 1 -37.43 -33.28 29.98
C MET A 1 -36.65 -32.48 28.96
N MET A 2 -37.16 -31.30 28.59
CA MET A 2 -36.50 -30.38 27.65
C MET A 2 -35.53 -29.49 28.41
N LYS A 3 -34.22 -29.67 28.18
CA LYS A 3 -33.19 -28.75 28.68
C LYS A 3 -33.18 -27.50 27.81
N HIS A 4 -33.78 -26.42 28.30
CA HIS A 4 -33.62 -25.09 27.74
C HIS A 4 -32.13 -24.70 27.75
N ARG A 5 -31.47 -24.85 26.60
CA ARG A 5 -30.22 -24.15 26.33
C ARG A 5 -30.57 -22.67 26.14
N ILE A 6 -30.42 -21.92 27.23
CA ILE A 6 -30.37 -20.47 27.20
C ILE A 6 -29.23 -20.09 26.25
N VAL A 7 -29.59 -19.71 25.03
CA VAL A 7 -28.70 -19.05 24.08
C VAL A 7 -28.32 -17.72 24.72
N ARG A 8 -27.18 -17.70 25.41
CA ARG A 8 -26.53 -16.44 25.79
C ARG A 8 -26.10 -15.78 24.49
N LEU A 9 -26.94 -14.86 24.01
CA LEU A 9 -26.51 -13.77 23.16
C LEU A 9 -25.47 -12.99 23.97
N VAL A 10 -24.20 -13.34 23.81
CA VAL A 10 -23.10 -12.53 24.33
C VAL A 10 -23.04 -11.31 23.42
N ALA A 11 -23.78 -10.27 23.82
CA ALA A 11 -23.48 -8.93 23.41
C ALA A 11 -22.03 -8.65 23.85
N VAL A 12 -21.09 -8.70 22.91
CA VAL A 12 -19.76 -8.09 23.06
C VAL A 12 -19.98 -6.58 23.00
N ALA A 13 -20.59 -6.06 24.07
CA ALA A 13 -20.80 -4.65 24.33
C ALA A 13 -20.09 -4.35 25.65
N ALA A 14 -19.10 -3.46 25.56
CA ALA A 14 -18.48 -2.73 26.67
C ALA A 14 -17.70 -3.54 27.72
N LEU A 15 -16.39 -3.68 27.50
CA LEU A 15 -15.40 -3.73 28.59
C LEU A 15 -14.23 -2.80 28.25
N PHE A 16 -14.44 -1.49 28.42
CA PHE A 16 -13.36 -0.52 28.60
C PHE A 16 -13.84 0.53 29.62
N ALA A 17 -13.32 0.45 30.83
CA ALA A 17 -13.47 1.48 31.84
C ALA A 17 -12.57 2.68 31.50
N PRO A 18 -13.03 3.94 31.66
CA PRO A 18 -12.18 5.10 31.46
C PRO A 18 -11.27 5.32 32.66
N ILE A 19 -9.95 5.26 32.44
CA ILE A 19 -8.95 5.76 33.40
C ILE A 19 -8.86 7.27 33.18
N LEU A 20 -9.46 8.06 34.08
CA LEU A 20 -9.25 9.50 34.17
C LEU A 20 -7.95 9.77 34.94
N GLY A 21 -6.86 10.01 34.22
CA GLY A 21 -5.60 10.52 34.76
C GLY A 21 -5.31 11.90 34.18
N ALA A 22 -5.53 12.95 34.97
CA ALA A 22 -5.22 14.33 34.62
C ALA A 22 -3.72 14.60 34.84
N CYS A 23 -2.95 14.76 33.76
CA CYS A 23 -1.62 15.37 33.78
C CYS A 23 -1.72 16.78 33.19
N LYS A 24 -1.35 17.79 33.98
CA LYS A 24 -1.26 19.21 33.59
C LYS A 24 -0.20 19.38 32.50
N GLU A 25 -0.55 20.17 31.49
CA GLU A 25 0.29 20.58 30.36
C GLU A 25 1.44 21.49 30.80
N ASP A 26 2.66 21.18 30.35
CA ASP A 26 3.73 22.17 30.20
C ASP A 26 3.61 22.85 28.84
N PRO A 27 3.78 24.19 28.75
CA PRO A 27 3.66 24.90 27.48
C PRO A 27 4.80 24.51 26.52
N PRO A 28 4.50 24.33 25.21
CA PRO A 28 5.52 23.97 24.24
C PRO A 28 6.54 25.11 24.03
N PRO A 29 7.83 24.79 23.83
CA PRO A 29 8.84 25.79 23.50
C PRO A 29 8.54 26.46 22.16
N PRO A 30 8.93 27.73 21.99
CA PRO A 30 8.66 28.51 20.78
C PRO A 30 9.32 27.87 19.54
N PRO A 31 8.70 28.00 18.35
CA PRO A 31 9.22 27.40 17.12
C PRO A 31 10.57 28.01 16.74
N LEU A 32 11.54 27.14 16.45
CA LEU A 32 12.82 27.51 15.85
C LEU A 32 12.59 28.15 14.47
N PRO A 33 13.33 29.23 14.12
CA PRO A 33 13.19 29.89 12.83
C PRO A 33 13.55 28.96 11.67
N GLU A 34 12.70 28.93 10.64
CA GLU A 34 12.93 28.16 9.42
C GLU A 34 14.24 28.62 8.73
N PRO A 35 15.10 27.70 8.26
CA PRO A 35 16.24 28.08 7.45
C PRO A 35 15.76 28.68 6.13
N ALA A 36 16.19 29.92 5.87
CA ALA A 36 15.91 30.69 4.66
C ALA A 36 16.24 29.88 3.39
N ARG A 37 15.22 29.57 2.59
CA ARG A 37 15.40 29.01 1.25
C ARG A 37 15.90 30.11 0.31
N SER A 38 17.20 30.10 0.10
CA SER A 38 17.93 30.82 -0.94
C SER A 38 17.34 30.58 -2.34
N GLY A 39 17.10 31.68 -3.06
CA GLY A 39 17.47 31.81 -4.48
C GLY A 39 16.49 31.31 -5.54
N LYS A 40 15.49 32.13 -5.87
CA LYS A 40 14.82 32.12 -7.18
C LYS A 40 15.82 32.54 -8.26
N ALA A 41 16.17 31.63 -9.17
CA ALA A 41 16.76 32.02 -10.46
C ALA A 41 15.62 32.43 -11.42
N ALA A 42 15.59 33.71 -11.79
CA ALA A 42 14.75 34.23 -12.85
C ALA A 42 15.31 33.79 -14.21
N GLY A 43 14.50 33.10 -15.00
CA GLY A 43 14.89 32.61 -16.33
C GLY A 43 13.70 32.57 -17.28
N ASN A 44 13.64 33.57 -18.15
CA ASN A 44 12.94 33.70 -19.43
C ASN A 44 11.55 33.06 -19.62
N ALA A 45 10.58 33.97 -19.72
CA ALA A 45 9.24 33.76 -20.21
C ALA A 45 9.22 33.34 -21.69
N GLN A 46 9.10 32.04 -21.95
CA GLN A 46 8.49 31.50 -23.17
C GLN A 46 7.76 30.19 -22.85
N GLY A 47 6.46 30.32 -22.52
CA GLY A 47 5.37 29.43 -22.96
C GLY A 47 5.44 27.91 -22.78
N LYS A 48 6.37 27.33 -22.01
CA LYS A 48 6.32 25.91 -21.66
C LYS A 48 5.22 25.71 -20.62
N LYS A 49 4.06 25.25 -21.06
CA LYS A 49 3.05 24.62 -20.19
C LYS A 49 3.79 23.61 -19.31
N GLY A 50 3.96 23.94 -18.03
CA GLY A 50 4.65 23.09 -17.07
C GLY A 50 4.07 21.68 -17.11
N PRO A 51 4.84 20.65 -16.70
CA PRO A 51 4.34 19.29 -16.64
C PRO A 51 3.04 19.32 -15.84
N LYS A 52 1.90 19.13 -16.52
CA LYS A 52 0.60 19.07 -15.88
C LYS A 52 0.72 17.97 -14.84
N ASN A 53 0.65 18.32 -13.57
CA ASN A 53 0.59 17.36 -12.48
C ASN A 53 -0.58 16.42 -12.78
N ARG A 54 -0.29 15.18 -13.22
CA ARG A 54 -1.30 14.13 -13.47
C ARG A 54 -2.14 13.84 -12.23
N PHE A 55 -1.74 14.33 -11.07
CA PHE A 55 -2.46 14.22 -9.80
C PHE A 55 -3.50 15.32 -9.58
N THR A 56 -3.49 16.42 -10.34
CA THR A 56 -4.56 17.43 -10.32
C THR A 56 -5.60 17.19 -11.40
N ASP A 57 -5.57 16.03 -12.08
CA ASP A 57 -6.63 15.64 -13.00
C ASP A 57 -7.94 15.47 -12.20
N SER A 58 -8.93 16.26 -12.59
CA SER A 58 -10.29 16.42 -12.04
C SER A 58 -11.18 15.17 -12.16
N ARG A 59 -10.57 13.98 -12.11
CA ARG A 59 -11.23 12.66 -12.22
C ARG A 59 -11.15 11.83 -10.94
N VAL A 60 -10.55 12.37 -9.88
CA VAL A 60 -10.56 11.73 -8.56
C VAL A 60 -11.95 11.92 -7.97
N PRO A 61 -12.66 10.84 -7.60
CA PRO A 61 -13.94 10.97 -6.95
C PRO A 61 -13.83 11.80 -5.68
N LYS A 62 -14.81 12.67 -5.42
CA LYS A 62 -14.89 13.43 -4.16
C LYS A 62 -15.35 12.50 -3.03
N ILE A 63 -14.52 11.54 -2.68
CA ILE A 63 -14.66 10.81 -1.42
C ILE A 63 -14.39 11.82 -0.31
N THR A 64 -15.17 11.78 0.76
CA THR A 64 -14.99 12.74 1.85
C THR A 64 -13.58 12.60 2.44
N PRO A 65 -13.02 13.69 3.01
CA PRO A 65 -11.76 13.61 3.74
C PRO A 65 -11.81 12.58 4.89
N ALA A 66 -12.95 12.46 5.57
CA ALA A 66 -13.18 11.49 6.65
C ALA A 66 -13.00 10.05 6.19
N THR A 67 -13.72 9.65 5.14
CA THR A 67 -13.65 8.28 4.63
C THR A 67 -12.31 7.97 3.99
N THR A 68 -11.69 8.95 3.33
CA THR A 68 -10.33 8.81 2.81
C THR A 68 -9.33 8.61 3.95
N LYS A 69 -9.42 9.42 5.01
CA LYS A 69 -8.53 9.31 6.18
C LYS A 69 -8.72 7.96 6.86
N ALA A 70 -9.95 7.57 7.16
CA ALA A 70 -10.29 6.26 7.74
C ALA A 70 -9.64 5.11 6.95
N TYR A 71 -9.86 5.07 5.63
CA TYR A 71 -9.26 4.07 4.74
C TYR A 71 -7.72 4.06 4.82
N ARG A 72 -7.07 5.24 4.87
CA ARG A 72 -5.61 5.36 4.93
C ARG A 72 -5.05 4.91 6.27
N VAL A 73 -5.72 5.25 7.37
CA VAL A 73 -5.36 4.79 8.72
C VAL A 73 -5.44 3.27 8.79
N GLU A 74 -6.54 2.68 8.34
CA GLU A 74 -6.72 1.22 8.40
C GLU A 74 -5.75 0.49 7.47
N SER A 75 -5.52 1.03 6.27
CA SER A 75 -4.53 0.49 5.33
C SER A 75 -3.12 0.55 5.93
N CYS A 76 -2.76 1.67 6.57
CA CYS A 76 -1.50 1.83 7.27
C CYS A 76 -1.36 0.78 8.39
N TYR A 77 -2.38 0.64 9.22
CA TYR A 77 -2.40 -0.29 10.35
C TYR A 77 -2.28 -1.75 9.91
N PHE A 78 -3.17 -2.25 9.06
CA PHE A 78 -3.08 -3.66 8.62
C PHE A 78 -1.83 -3.92 7.77
N GLY A 79 -1.35 -2.91 7.04
CA GLY A 79 -0.08 -2.97 6.33
C GLY A 79 1.14 -3.06 7.26
N SER A 80 1.12 -2.36 8.39
CA SER A 80 2.26 -2.36 9.31
C SER A 80 2.41 -3.67 10.07
N LEU A 81 1.34 -4.47 10.19
CA LEU A 81 1.42 -5.84 10.72
C LEU A 81 2.33 -6.74 9.89
N GLY A 82 2.46 -6.48 8.58
CA GLY A 82 3.43 -7.17 7.71
C GLY A 82 4.89 -6.99 8.12
N LEU A 83 5.22 -5.95 8.91
CA LEU A 83 6.58 -5.76 9.43
C LEU A 83 6.99 -6.87 10.39
N ARG A 84 6.06 -7.46 11.15
CA ARG A 84 6.35 -8.61 12.03
C ARG A 84 6.80 -9.81 11.22
N VAL A 85 6.16 -10.04 10.08
CA VAL A 85 6.51 -11.14 9.15
C VAL A 85 7.91 -10.94 8.59
N ALA A 86 8.22 -9.72 8.14
CA ALA A 86 9.54 -9.42 7.63
C ALA A 86 10.62 -9.53 8.71
N ARG A 87 10.33 -9.12 9.96
CA ARG A 87 11.22 -9.32 11.09
C ARG A 87 11.48 -10.79 11.35
N ASP A 88 10.41 -11.58 11.47
CA ASP A 88 10.52 -12.98 11.87
C ASP A 88 11.19 -13.81 10.78
N ALA A 89 10.85 -13.58 9.51
CA ALA A 89 11.54 -14.19 8.38
C ALA A 89 13.01 -13.79 8.33
N TYR A 90 13.32 -12.51 8.60
CA TYR A 90 14.70 -12.03 8.68
C TYR A 90 15.47 -12.72 9.80
N ALA A 91 14.92 -12.74 11.01
CA ALA A 91 15.54 -13.39 12.17
C ALA A 91 15.74 -14.90 11.94
N LYS A 92 14.74 -15.58 11.38
CA LYS A 92 14.76 -17.01 11.03
C LYS A 92 15.83 -17.32 9.98
N SER A 93 15.96 -16.49 8.95
CA SER A 93 16.96 -16.68 7.88
C SER A 93 18.40 -16.59 8.38
N LEU A 94 18.63 -15.76 9.40
CA LEU A 94 19.95 -15.56 10.00
C LEU A 94 20.25 -16.51 11.15
N GLY A 95 19.23 -16.99 11.87
CA GLY A 95 19.42 -17.80 13.08
C GLY A 95 20.20 -17.07 14.17
N GLY A 96 20.05 -15.74 14.26
CA GLY A 96 20.77 -14.88 15.20
C GLY A 96 22.19 -14.50 14.78
N ALA A 97 22.71 -15.04 13.66
CA ALA A 97 24.03 -14.69 13.15
C ALA A 97 24.02 -13.38 12.32
N GLU A 98 25.19 -12.76 12.19
CA GLU A 98 25.38 -11.68 11.22
C GLU A 98 25.28 -12.21 9.77
N PRO A 99 24.84 -11.38 8.80
CA PRO A 99 24.89 -11.75 7.40
C PRO A 99 26.31 -12.07 6.92
N GLY A 100 26.44 -13.14 6.14
CA GLY A 100 27.73 -13.59 5.60
C GLY A 100 27.59 -14.61 4.48
N PRO A 101 28.70 -15.21 4.01
CA PRO A 101 28.71 -16.13 2.88
C PRO A 101 27.73 -17.30 3.01
N ASN A 102 27.52 -17.78 4.25
CA ASN A 102 26.64 -18.91 4.55
C ASN A 102 25.23 -18.49 5.01
N LYS A 103 24.98 -17.18 5.18
CA LYS A 103 23.76 -16.63 5.78
C LYS A 103 23.32 -15.36 5.04
N ILE A 104 22.55 -15.55 3.97
CA ILE A 104 21.94 -14.46 3.22
C ILE A 104 20.56 -14.19 3.82
N PRO A 105 20.25 -12.97 4.27
CA PRO A 105 18.95 -12.66 4.83
C PRO A 105 17.80 -12.80 3.81
N GLU A 106 16.69 -13.35 4.29
CA GLU A 106 15.43 -13.43 3.57
C GLU A 106 14.38 -12.58 4.29
N PHE A 107 13.51 -11.91 3.52
CA PHE A 107 12.50 -11.00 4.07
C PHE A 107 11.08 -11.58 4.00
N GLY A 108 10.98 -12.91 3.92
CA GLY A 108 9.73 -13.65 3.80
C GLY A 108 9.39 -14.03 2.35
N ASP A 109 8.66 -15.13 2.21
CA ASP A 109 8.10 -15.57 0.94
C ASP A 109 6.63 -15.18 0.88
N TYR A 110 6.32 -14.22 0.00
CA TYR A 110 4.97 -13.69 -0.14
C TYR A 110 4.28 -14.38 -1.32
N PRO A 111 3.08 -14.95 -1.15
CA PRO A 111 2.34 -15.59 -2.25
C PRO A 111 2.15 -14.69 -3.47
N GLU A 112 1.96 -13.38 -3.25
CA GLU A 112 1.87 -12.39 -4.33
C GLU A 112 3.17 -12.29 -5.13
N ASN A 113 4.31 -12.40 -4.47
CA ASN A 113 5.62 -12.34 -5.11
C ASN A 113 5.88 -13.57 -5.96
N ARG A 114 5.42 -14.77 -5.55
CA ARG A 114 5.48 -15.97 -6.39
C ARG A 114 4.70 -15.78 -7.70
N LYS A 115 3.45 -15.29 -7.60
CA LYS A 115 2.62 -15.00 -8.79
C LYS A 115 3.25 -13.93 -9.69
N LEU A 116 3.84 -12.89 -9.11
CA LEU A 116 4.54 -11.85 -9.87
C LEU A 116 5.82 -12.38 -10.54
N ALA A 117 6.57 -13.25 -9.86
CA ALA A 117 7.77 -13.89 -10.40
C ALA A 117 7.41 -14.83 -11.56
N GLU A 118 6.37 -15.66 -11.41
CA GLU A 118 5.84 -16.52 -12.48
C GLU A 118 5.36 -15.69 -13.67
N ALA A 119 4.60 -14.62 -13.43
CA ALA A 119 4.14 -13.72 -14.49
C ALA A 119 5.31 -13.01 -15.19
N ALA A 120 6.36 -12.62 -14.45
CA ALA A 120 7.57 -12.04 -15.01
C ALA A 120 8.33 -13.07 -15.86
N LYS A 121 8.45 -14.32 -15.40
CA LYS A 121 9.06 -15.42 -16.14
C LYS A 121 8.32 -15.68 -17.46
N LYS A 122 6.99 -15.81 -17.42
CA LYS A 122 6.14 -15.94 -18.62
C LYS A 122 6.32 -14.79 -19.61
N ARG A 123 6.43 -13.55 -19.12
CA ARG A 123 6.70 -12.37 -19.97
C ARG A 123 8.09 -12.40 -20.59
N GLN A 124 9.11 -12.84 -19.84
CA GLN A 124 10.46 -12.99 -20.35
C GLN A 124 10.55 -14.08 -21.41
N GLU A 125 9.89 -15.22 -21.21
CA GLU A 125 9.80 -16.29 -22.20
C GLU A 125 9.07 -15.82 -23.48
N ALA A 126 7.96 -15.11 -23.33
CA ALA A 126 7.25 -14.52 -24.47
C ALA A 126 8.08 -13.46 -25.21
N ALA A 127 8.89 -12.67 -24.49
CA ALA A 127 9.81 -11.70 -25.09
C ALA A 127 10.93 -12.40 -25.87
N LYS A 128 11.57 -13.42 -25.27
CA LYS A 128 12.58 -14.24 -25.96
C LYS A 128 12.04 -14.90 -27.22
N LYS A 129 10.81 -15.43 -27.17
CA LYS A 129 10.15 -16.01 -28.35
C LYS A 129 9.93 -14.97 -29.46
N ARG A 130 9.45 -13.77 -29.11
CA ARG A 130 9.28 -12.67 -30.08
C ARG A 130 10.61 -12.20 -30.66
N ASP A 131 11.66 -12.13 -29.87
CA ASP A 131 12.99 -11.74 -30.33
C ASP A 131 13.57 -12.81 -31.29
N ALA A 132 13.34 -14.10 -31.01
CA ALA A 132 13.72 -15.20 -31.91
C ALA A 132 12.92 -15.16 -33.23
N GLU A 133 11.62 -14.91 -33.18
CA GLU A 133 10.75 -14.74 -34.36
C GLU A 133 11.11 -13.48 -35.17
N ALA A 134 11.59 -12.41 -34.52
CA ALA A 134 12.04 -11.21 -35.21
C ALA A 134 13.41 -11.43 -35.89
N ALA A 135 14.29 -12.21 -35.26
CA ALA A 135 15.58 -12.57 -35.85
C ALA A 135 15.44 -13.40 -37.13
N THR A 136 14.45 -14.29 -37.20
CA THR A 136 14.19 -15.09 -38.41
C THR A 136 13.56 -14.29 -39.55
N ARG A 137 12.93 -13.15 -39.28
CA ARG A 137 12.28 -12.30 -40.29
C ARG A 137 13.21 -11.29 -40.99
N GLY A 138 14.52 -11.35 -40.73
CA GLY A 138 15.50 -10.53 -41.46
C GLY A 138 15.32 -9.01 -41.31
N ALA A 139 14.61 -8.55 -40.27
CA ALA A 139 14.37 -7.13 -40.04
C ALA A 139 15.65 -6.43 -39.52
N ALA A 140 16.57 -6.14 -40.45
CA ALA A 140 17.75 -5.35 -40.19
C ALA A 140 17.33 -3.92 -39.75
N GLY A 141 17.58 -3.56 -38.50
CA GLY A 141 17.43 -2.18 -38.01
C GLY A 141 16.57 -1.97 -36.76
N VAL A 142 16.02 -3.01 -36.12
CA VAL A 142 15.30 -2.82 -34.85
C VAL A 142 16.30 -2.56 -33.72
N PRO A 143 16.27 -1.39 -33.05
CA PRO A 143 17.20 -1.09 -31.98
C PRO A 143 17.06 -2.11 -30.84
N LYS A 144 18.19 -2.73 -30.47
CA LYS A 144 18.29 -3.72 -29.40
C LYS A 144 17.79 -3.10 -28.10
N ARG A 145 16.54 -3.42 -27.71
CA ARG A 145 15.96 -2.95 -26.45
C ARG A 145 16.81 -3.52 -25.33
N ARG A 146 17.35 -2.66 -24.45
CA ARG A 146 18.04 -3.12 -23.24
C ARG A 146 17.09 -4.06 -22.50
N PRO A 147 17.55 -5.26 -22.08
CA PRO A 147 16.71 -6.16 -21.32
C PRO A 147 16.17 -5.38 -20.14
N MET A 148 14.84 -5.24 -20.06
CA MET A 148 14.22 -4.62 -18.90
C MET A 148 14.60 -5.48 -17.71
N VAL A 149 15.41 -4.92 -16.81
CA VAL A 149 15.66 -5.52 -15.50
C VAL A 149 14.28 -5.85 -14.94
N GLY A 150 14.04 -7.15 -14.73
CA GLY A 150 12.73 -7.62 -14.29
C GLY A 150 12.26 -6.85 -13.06
N PRO A 151 10.94 -6.75 -12.83
CA PRO A 151 10.43 -6.09 -11.62
C PRO A 151 11.12 -6.73 -10.42
N THR A 152 11.88 -5.94 -9.67
CA THR A 152 12.43 -6.40 -8.40
C THR A 152 11.25 -6.81 -7.52
N PRO A 153 11.25 -8.00 -6.92
CA PRO A 153 10.20 -8.40 -6.00
C PRO A 153 9.97 -7.26 -5.01
N GLN A 154 8.71 -6.89 -4.79
CA GLN A 154 8.39 -5.85 -3.83
C GLN A 154 7.82 -6.53 -2.60
N ILE A 155 8.26 -6.09 -1.43
CA ILE A 155 7.64 -6.49 -0.17
C ILE A 155 6.22 -5.88 -0.19
N PRO A 156 5.13 -6.68 -0.31
CA PRO A 156 3.81 -6.18 -0.70
C PRO A 156 3.26 -5.13 0.27
N PHE A 157 3.55 -5.30 1.57
CA PHE A 157 3.03 -4.41 2.60
C PHE A 157 3.70 -3.02 2.63
N LEU A 158 4.83 -2.83 1.96
CA LEU A 158 5.48 -1.51 1.90
C LEU A 158 4.64 -0.45 1.17
N ARG A 159 3.75 -0.87 0.26
CA ARG A 159 2.77 0.04 -0.35
C ARG A 159 1.79 0.59 0.68
N HIS A 160 1.50 -0.18 1.72
CA HIS A 160 0.54 0.19 2.76
C HIS A 160 1.17 1.10 3.81
N LEU A 161 2.47 0.97 4.09
CA LEU A 161 3.20 1.93 4.94
C LEU A 161 3.21 3.36 4.34
N GLN A 162 3.17 3.49 3.02
CA GLN A 162 2.99 4.80 2.39
C GLN A 162 1.63 5.44 2.76
N SER A 163 0.63 4.64 3.11
CA SER A 163 -0.66 5.16 3.57
C SER A 163 -0.55 5.87 4.92
N CYS A 164 0.43 5.54 5.77
CA CYS A 164 0.70 6.27 7.02
C CYS A 164 1.16 7.70 6.73
N ARG A 165 2.04 7.87 5.73
CA ARG A 165 2.49 9.19 5.29
C ARG A 165 1.34 9.99 4.67
N VAL A 166 0.49 9.33 3.88
CA VAL A 166 -0.68 9.99 3.28
C VAL A 166 -1.68 10.39 4.36
N SER A 167 -2.00 9.52 5.33
CA SER A 167 -2.93 9.86 6.42
C SER A 167 -2.44 11.05 7.25
N LYS A 168 -1.14 11.12 7.55
CA LYS A 168 -0.52 12.28 8.22
C LYS A 168 -0.71 13.60 7.47
N THR A 169 -0.79 13.58 6.13
CA THR A 169 -1.03 14.80 5.33
C THR A 169 -2.51 15.21 5.28
N LEU A 170 -3.44 14.33 5.69
CA LEU A 170 -4.87 14.61 5.69
C LEU A 170 -5.25 15.37 6.96
N LYS A 171 -5.35 16.70 6.84
CA LYS A 171 -5.70 17.60 7.95
C LYS A 171 -7.13 17.44 8.48
N GLN A 172 -8.04 16.83 7.72
CA GLN A 172 -9.44 16.68 8.10
C GLN A 172 -9.93 15.22 7.93
N PRO A 173 -10.82 14.75 8.82
CA PRO A 173 -11.18 15.35 10.12
C PRO A 173 -9.97 15.35 11.06
N LYS A 174 -9.92 16.30 12.00
CA LYS A 174 -8.88 16.32 13.03
C LYS A 174 -9.20 15.19 14.02
N LEU A 175 -8.28 14.24 14.17
CA LEU A 175 -8.43 13.10 15.07
C LEU A 175 -7.21 13.12 15.98
N GLU A 176 -7.18 13.99 16.99
CA GLU A 176 -5.93 14.39 17.67
C GLU A 176 -5.10 13.20 18.18
N ALA A 177 -5.73 12.26 18.89
CA ALA A 177 -5.07 11.06 19.39
C ALA A 177 -4.54 10.16 18.26
N MET A 178 -5.35 9.95 17.22
CA MET A 178 -4.98 9.15 16.05
C MET A 178 -3.87 9.82 15.21
N ASP A 179 -3.96 11.13 15.01
CA ASP A 179 -3.00 11.92 14.23
C ASP A 179 -1.64 11.94 14.92
N LYS A 180 -1.62 12.05 16.25
CA LYS A 180 -0.41 11.88 17.06
C LYS A 180 0.16 10.47 16.90
N ALA A 181 -0.65 9.42 17.10
CA ALA A 181 -0.20 8.05 16.96
C ALA A 181 0.36 7.73 15.57
N ILE A 182 -0.27 8.24 14.51
CA ILE A 182 0.22 8.11 13.13
C ILE A 182 1.53 8.87 12.94
N ALA A 183 1.65 10.08 13.50
CA ALA A 183 2.88 10.87 13.38
C ALA A 183 4.06 10.17 14.07
N ASP A 184 3.86 9.67 15.28
CA ASP A 184 4.86 8.95 16.07
C ASP A 184 5.26 7.65 15.38
N PHE A 185 4.27 6.86 14.91
CA PHE A 185 4.52 5.63 14.18
C PHE A 185 5.21 5.88 12.83
N GLU A 186 4.85 6.95 12.11
CA GLU A 186 5.47 7.30 10.83
C GLU A 186 6.94 7.69 10.98
N GLN A 187 7.29 8.45 12.02
CA GLN A 187 8.67 8.81 12.32
C GLN A 187 9.55 7.57 12.54
N TYR A 188 9.02 6.57 13.23
CA TYR A 188 9.69 5.29 13.47
C TYR A 188 9.76 4.41 12.20
N VAL A 189 8.64 4.26 11.49
CA VAL A 189 8.53 3.28 10.41
C VAL A 189 9.20 3.74 9.11
N SER A 190 9.29 5.06 8.87
CA SER A 190 9.87 5.62 7.64
C SER A 190 11.35 5.21 7.45
N PRO A 191 12.24 5.36 8.46
CA PRO A 191 13.61 4.84 8.40
C PRO A 191 13.66 3.33 8.20
N LEU A 192 12.90 2.55 8.98
CA LEU A 192 12.87 1.08 8.89
C LEU A 192 12.45 0.62 7.48
N GLN A 193 11.41 1.23 6.90
CA GLN A 193 10.96 0.96 5.53
C GLN A 193 12.07 1.21 4.50
N ARG A 194 12.84 2.31 4.64
CA ARG A 194 13.95 2.60 3.72
C ARG A 194 15.06 1.56 3.85
N THR A 195 15.43 1.20 5.08
CA THR A 195 16.44 0.16 5.36
C THR A 195 16.02 -1.18 4.78
N LEU A 196 14.74 -1.58 4.95
CA LEU A 196 14.19 -2.80 4.36
C LEU A 196 14.25 -2.80 2.82
N LEU A 197 13.88 -1.69 2.19
CA LEU A 197 13.97 -1.56 0.73
C LEU A 197 15.41 -1.63 0.23
N ASP A 198 16.32 -0.98 0.93
CA ASP A 198 17.74 -0.98 0.58
C ASP A 198 18.36 -2.36 0.77
N ALA A 199 18.03 -3.05 1.86
CA ALA A 199 18.46 -4.41 2.11
C ALA A 199 17.91 -5.37 1.05
N HIS A 200 16.60 -5.34 0.78
CA HIS A 200 15.98 -6.16 -0.25
C HIS A 200 16.63 -5.95 -1.62
N ARG A 201 16.87 -4.68 -2.02
CA ARG A 201 17.56 -4.37 -3.30
C ARG A 201 19.02 -4.79 -3.31
N TYR A 202 19.71 -4.70 -2.18
CA TYR A 202 21.11 -5.07 -2.04
C TYR A 202 21.31 -6.58 -2.24
N TYR A 203 20.54 -7.41 -1.54
CA TYR A 203 20.61 -8.87 -1.69
C TYR A 203 20.03 -9.35 -3.03
N ALA A 204 18.91 -8.78 -3.50
CA ALA A 204 18.33 -9.15 -4.80
C ALA A 204 19.27 -8.87 -5.99
N ARG A 205 20.18 -7.89 -5.85
CA ARG A 205 21.20 -7.55 -6.86
C ARG A 205 22.55 -8.20 -6.60
N LYS A 206 22.65 -9.09 -5.61
CA LYS A 206 23.89 -9.74 -5.17
C LYS A 206 25.05 -8.76 -4.96
N ARG A 207 24.76 -7.57 -4.45
CA ARG A 207 25.78 -6.53 -4.25
C ARG A 207 26.78 -6.88 -3.16
N PHE A 208 26.44 -7.84 -2.30
CA PHE A 208 27.31 -8.38 -1.25
C PHE A 208 28.56 -9.09 -1.78
N GLU A 209 28.51 -9.63 -3.00
CA GLU A 209 29.66 -10.26 -3.66
C GLU A 209 30.76 -9.24 -4.02
N LYS A 210 30.42 -7.94 -4.06
CA LYS A 210 31.36 -6.88 -4.47
C LYS A 210 32.02 -6.16 -3.30
N ASP A 211 31.43 -6.23 -2.12
CA ASP A 211 31.87 -5.48 -0.95
C ASP A 211 32.10 -6.38 0.27
N ASP A 212 32.22 -7.70 0.06
CA ASP A 212 32.45 -8.73 1.08
C ASP A 212 31.55 -8.51 2.31
N PHE A 213 30.26 -8.27 2.05
CA PHE A 213 29.23 -8.06 3.08
C PHE A 213 29.42 -6.79 3.96
N LYS A 214 30.32 -5.85 3.63
CA LYS A 214 30.52 -4.62 4.43
C LYS A 214 29.22 -3.81 4.58
N ARG A 215 28.47 -3.59 3.50
CA ARG A 215 27.18 -2.90 3.56
C ARG A 215 26.10 -3.76 4.22
N SER A 216 26.19 -5.07 4.06
CA SER A 216 25.28 -6.07 4.65
C SER A 216 25.23 -5.93 6.18
N LYS A 217 26.40 -5.82 6.84
CA LYS A 217 26.52 -5.63 8.28
C LYS A 217 25.88 -4.33 8.77
N LYS A 218 26.17 -3.21 8.10
CA LYS A 218 25.51 -1.92 8.40
C LYS A 218 23.99 -1.97 8.25
N LEU A 219 23.48 -2.68 7.23
CA LEU A 219 22.04 -2.86 7.06
C LEU A 219 21.45 -3.73 8.17
N HIS A 220 22.17 -4.77 8.58
CA HIS A 220 21.76 -5.65 9.69
C HIS A 220 21.61 -4.90 11.00
N GLU A 221 22.61 -4.12 11.41
CA GLU A 221 22.55 -3.29 12.62
C GLU A 221 21.30 -2.39 12.63
N ASN A 222 21.03 -1.71 11.51
CA ASN A 222 19.87 -0.83 11.37
C ASN A 222 18.54 -1.59 11.41
N LEU A 223 18.49 -2.80 10.83
CA LEU A 223 17.29 -3.64 10.85
C LEU A 223 17.04 -4.20 12.25
N VAL A 224 18.06 -4.73 12.92
CA VAL A 224 17.95 -5.26 14.29
C VAL A 224 17.47 -4.16 15.24
N LYS A 225 18.10 -2.98 15.19
CA LYS A 225 17.68 -1.83 15.99
C LYS A 225 16.23 -1.43 15.69
N GLY A 226 15.88 -1.33 14.40
CA GLY A 226 14.52 -0.98 14.01
C GLY A 226 13.50 -2.00 14.51
N PHE A 227 13.79 -3.29 14.38
CA PHE A 227 12.88 -4.36 14.77
C PHE A 227 12.72 -4.54 16.28
N ALA A 228 13.71 -4.13 17.08
CA ALA A 228 13.62 -4.19 18.54
C ALA A 228 12.46 -3.36 19.09
N GLU A 229 12.19 -2.19 18.52
CA GLU A 229 11.11 -1.29 18.95
C GLU A 229 9.76 -1.59 18.27
N LEU A 230 9.70 -2.57 17.36
CA LEU A 230 8.55 -2.74 16.47
C LEU A 230 7.26 -3.07 17.22
N ASP A 231 7.32 -3.98 18.19
CA ASP A 231 6.12 -4.43 18.88
C ASP A 231 5.51 -3.34 19.77
N ASP A 232 6.34 -2.58 20.48
CA ASP A 232 5.89 -1.46 21.30
C ASP A 232 5.23 -0.37 20.47
N LYS A 233 5.86 0.00 19.34
CA LYS A 233 5.32 1.02 18.42
C LYS A 233 4.03 0.55 17.76
N LEU A 234 3.94 -0.74 17.39
CA LEU A 234 2.72 -1.32 16.85
C LEU A 234 1.61 -1.43 17.90
N ALA A 235 1.91 -1.76 19.15
CA ALA A 235 0.94 -1.85 20.23
C ALA A 235 0.34 -0.48 20.57
N ALA A 236 1.18 0.55 20.64
CA ALA A 236 0.72 1.94 20.81
C ALA A 236 -0.19 2.37 19.65
N PHE A 237 0.21 2.07 18.41
CA PHE A 237 -0.61 2.39 17.24
C PHE A 237 -1.92 1.60 17.21
N HIS A 238 -1.89 0.31 17.57
CA HIS A 238 -3.08 -0.54 17.70
C HIS A 238 -4.08 0.04 18.71
N THR A 239 -3.60 0.46 19.88
CA THR A 239 -4.43 1.06 20.93
C THR A 239 -5.16 2.31 20.42
N ALA A 240 -4.45 3.20 19.72
CA ALA A 240 -5.07 4.37 19.11
C ALA A 240 -6.12 4.00 18.05
N VAL A 241 -5.86 2.97 17.23
CA VAL A 241 -6.80 2.50 16.20
C VAL A 241 -8.04 1.86 16.82
N ALA A 242 -7.88 1.11 17.91
CA ALA A 242 -8.99 0.55 18.66
C ALA A 242 -9.87 1.65 19.27
N ALA A 243 -9.25 2.65 19.93
CA ALA A 243 -9.97 3.79 20.52
C ALA A 243 -10.76 4.58 19.47
N TRP A 244 -10.11 4.97 18.37
CA TRP A 244 -10.77 5.68 17.26
C TRP A 244 -11.94 4.88 16.65
N ARG A 245 -11.84 3.55 16.59
CA ARG A 245 -12.95 2.72 16.11
C ARG A 245 -14.09 2.59 17.11
N ALA A 246 -13.80 2.61 18.40
CA ALA A 246 -14.81 2.59 19.44
C ALA A 246 -15.70 3.85 19.39
N GLU A 247 -15.18 4.99 18.92
CA GLU A 247 -15.95 6.21 18.65
C GLU A 247 -16.96 6.03 17.50
N GLY A 248 -16.81 4.99 16.67
CA GLY A 248 -17.77 4.60 15.64
C GLY A 248 -18.07 5.70 14.61
N PRO A 249 -17.05 6.31 13.94
CA PRO A 249 -17.32 7.38 12.99
C PRO A 249 -18.24 6.86 11.89
N ALA A 250 -19.46 7.40 11.85
CA ALA A 250 -20.45 7.02 10.86
C ALA A 250 -19.93 7.31 9.44
N PRO A 251 -20.20 6.44 8.46
CA PRO A 251 -19.92 6.73 7.07
C PRO A 251 -20.62 8.03 6.69
N THR A 252 -19.84 9.01 6.22
CA THR A 252 -20.40 10.30 5.81
C THR A 252 -21.08 10.25 4.44
N GLU A 253 -20.71 9.27 3.62
CA GLU A 253 -21.29 9.08 2.30
C GLU A 253 -22.64 8.38 2.40
N LYS A 254 -23.62 8.88 1.64
CA LYS A 254 -24.89 8.18 1.44
C LYS A 254 -24.58 6.88 0.70
N LEU A 255 -24.87 5.73 1.29
CA LEU A 255 -24.69 4.43 0.63
C LEU A 255 -26.02 3.90 0.11
N ASP A 256 -25.97 3.11 -0.96
CA ASP A 256 -27.10 2.26 -1.33
C ASP A 256 -27.16 1.04 -0.40
N GLU A 257 -28.18 0.20 -0.56
CA GLU A 257 -28.31 -1.03 0.23
C GLU A 257 -27.06 -1.92 0.06
N GLY A 258 -26.58 -2.09 -1.16
CA GLY A 258 -25.35 -2.83 -1.45
C GLY A 258 -24.13 -2.26 -0.72
N GLY A 259 -23.99 -0.93 -0.65
CA GLY A 259 -22.95 -0.26 0.14
C GLY A 259 -23.11 -0.45 1.65
N THR A 260 -24.33 -0.53 2.15
CA THR A 260 -24.60 -0.81 3.58
C THR A 260 -24.19 -2.24 3.95
N VAL A 261 -24.58 -3.22 3.12
CA VAL A 261 -24.16 -4.62 3.28
C VAL A 261 -22.64 -4.76 3.14
N ALA A 262 -22.03 -4.03 2.21
CA ALA A 262 -20.59 -3.98 2.04
C ALA A 262 -19.85 -3.45 3.27
N LEU A 263 -20.35 -2.38 3.90
CA LEU A 263 -19.75 -1.89 5.15
C LEU A 263 -19.87 -2.88 6.29
N ARG A 264 -21.01 -3.58 6.39
CA ARG A 264 -21.17 -4.67 7.36
C ARG A 264 -20.14 -5.76 7.11
N ALA A 265 -19.98 -6.20 5.87
CA ALA A 265 -18.98 -7.21 5.48
C ALA A 265 -17.54 -6.79 5.85
N VAL A 266 -17.20 -5.53 5.62
CA VAL A 266 -15.89 -4.96 5.98
C VAL A 266 -15.71 -4.94 7.51
N GLY A 267 -16.77 -4.60 8.25
CA GLY A 267 -16.77 -4.63 9.71
C GLY A 267 -16.58 -6.04 10.28
N GLU A 268 -17.32 -7.03 9.76
CA GLU A 268 -17.22 -8.44 10.13
C GLU A 268 -15.83 -9.00 9.81
N ALA A 269 -15.32 -8.78 8.59
CA ALA A 269 -13.98 -9.23 8.20
C ALA A 269 -12.88 -8.58 9.06
N ARG A 270 -13.06 -7.31 9.42
CA ARG A 270 -12.15 -6.60 10.32
C ARG A 270 -12.17 -7.19 11.73
N ALA A 271 -13.34 -7.45 12.31
CA ALA A 271 -13.48 -8.06 13.62
C ALA A 271 -12.82 -9.45 13.64
N LEU A 272 -13.06 -10.26 12.60
CA LEU A 272 -12.44 -11.56 12.43
C LEU A 272 -10.92 -11.45 12.29
N THR A 273 -10.41 -10.45 11.57
CA THR A 273 -8.95 -10.22 11.47
C THR A 273 -8.32 -9.98 12.84
N PHE A 274 -9.00 -9.29 13.75
CA PHE A 274 -8.47 -9.04 15.10
C PHE A 274 -8.38 -10.29 15.97
N LEU A 275 -9.25 -11.28 15.77
CA LEU A 275 -9.14 -12.57 16.46
C LEU A 275 -7.81 -13.27 16.15
N PHE A 276 -7.27 -13.06 14.95
CA PHE A 276 -5.93 -13.57 14.56
C PHE A 276 -4.76 -12.71 15.04
N LEU A 277 -5.04 -11.54 15.61
CA LEU A 277 -4.02 -10.67 16.21
C LEU A 277 -3.96 -10.79 17.73
N ALA A 278 -4.91 -11.51 18.33
CA ALA A 278 -4.91 -11.84 19.75
C ALA A 278 -3.78 -12.83 20.08
N GLU A 279 -3.33 -12.83 21.34
CA GLU A 279 -2.29 -13.74 21.82
C GLU A 279 -2.75 -15.21 21.81
N THR A 280 -4.04 -15.42 22.07
CA THR A 280 -4.71 -16.72 22.08
C THR A 280 -5.80 -16.77 21.01
N LEU A 281 -5.84 -17.85 20.25
CA LEU A 281 -6.87 -18.05 19.23
C LEU A 281 -8.14 -18.60 19.88
N ASP A 282 -9.23 -17.87 19.75
CA ASP A 282 -10.57 -18.35 20.07
C ASP A 282 -11.17 -19.04 18.83
N GLY A 283 -11.03 -20.37 18.77
CA GLY A 283 -11.50 -21.16 17.64
C GLY A 283 -13.02 -21.08 17.42
N GLU A 284 -13.80 -20.92 18.49
CA GLU A 284 -15.25 -20.77 18.39
C GLU A 284 -15.61 -19.40 17.81
N ALA A 285 -15.02 -18.32 18.32
CA ALA A 285 -15.24 -16.97 17.81
C ALA A 285 -14.77 -16.83 16.36
N ILE A 286 -13.65 -17.48 15.99
CA ILE A 286 -13.17 -17.51 14.59
C ILE A 286 -14.17 -18.20 13.69
N LYS A 287 -14.70 -19.37 14.11
CA LYS A 287 -15.70 -20.12 13.34
C LYS A 287 -16.98 -19.30 13.16
N GLU A 288 -17.47 -18.67 14.22
CA GLU A 288 -18.66 -17.82 14.16
C GLU A 288 -18.44 -16.62 13.23
N GLY A 289 -17.34 -15.88 13.42
CA GLY A 289 -17.01 -14.74 12.57
C GLY A 289 -16.83 -15.12 11.10
N LEU A 290 -16.26 -16.31 10.82
CA LEU A 290 -16.12 -16.83 9.47
C LEU A 290 -17.47 -17.12 8.81
N GLU A 291 -18.42 -17.71 9.52
CA GLU A 291 -19.77 -17.94 9.01
C GLU A 291 -20.53 -16.63 8.77
N GLN A 292 -20.37 -15.63 9.63
CA GLN A 292 -20.93 -14.29 9.41
C GLN A 292 -20.40 -13.66 8.12
N VAL A 293 -19.08 -13.66 7.92
CA VAL A 293 -18.44 -13.13 6.71
C VAL A 293 -18.90 -13.89 5.46
N ARG A 294 -19.03 -15.22 5.52
CA ARG A 294 -19.58 -16.03 4.41
C ARG A 294 -21.00 -15.64 4.07
N LYS A 295 -21.88 -15.54 5.08
CA LYS A 295 -23.28 -15.16 4.88
C LYS A 295 -23.39 -13.80 4.21
N THR A 296 -22.63 -12.81 4.67
CA THR A 296 -22.64 -11.47 4.06
C THR A 296 -22.02 -11.47 2.66
N ASN A 297 -21.02 -12.32 2.40
CA ASN A 297 -20.45 -12.49 1.07
C ASN A 297 -21.48 -13.05 0.07
N GLU A 298 -22.24 -14.07 0.46
CA GLU A 298 -23.32 -14.62 -0.38
C GLU A 298 -24.46 -13.61 -0.60
N GLU A 299 -24.81 -12.81 0.42
CA GLU A 299 -25.77 -11.71 0.24
C GLU A 299 -25.29 -10.70 -0.83
N LEU A 300 -24.01 -10.32 -0.80
CA LEU A 300 -23.44 -9.44 -1.81
C LEU A 300 -23.42 -10.08 -3.20
N LYS A 301 -23.16 -11.39 -3.31
CA LYS A 301 -23.22 -12.11 -4.60
C LYS A 301 -24.64 -12.13 -5.16
N ALA A 302 -25.64 -12.48 -4.36
CA ALA A 302 -27.05 -12.50 -4.77
C ALA A 302 -27.52 -11.13 -5.28
N ARG A 303 -27.05 -10.04 -4.65
CA ARG A 303 -27.33 -8.67 -5.12
C ARG A 303 -26.73 -8.35 -6.49
N SER A 304 -25.62 -8.98 -6.86
CA SER A 304 -25.00 -8.79 -8.19
C SER A 304 -25.76 -9.48 -9.32
N GLU A 305 -26.52 -10.53 -9.01
CA GLU A 305 -27.29 -11.32 -9.98
C GLU A 305 -28.63 -10.68 -10.34
N GLY A 306 -29.20 -9.87 -9.45
CA GLY A 306 -30.48 -9.19 -9.64
C GLY A 306 -30.51 -8.07 -10.70
N GLY A 307 -29.52 -7.99 -11.60
CA GLY A 307 -29.44 -7.02 -12.70
C GLY A 307 -29.21 -5.56 -12.29
N ARG A 308 -29.22 -5.26 -10.98
CA ARG A 308 -28.92 -3.92 -10.46
C ARG A 308 -27.42 -3.65 -10.63
N LYS A 309 -27.06 -2.45 -11.08
CA LYS A 309 -25.66 -2.00 -11.21
C LYS A 309 -25.03 -1.68 -9.83
N GLU A 310 -25.23 -2.55 -8.84
CA GLU A 310 -24.67 -2.37 -7.51
C GLU A 310 -23.15 -2.52 -7.55
N VAL A 311 -22.47 -1.40 -7.31
CA VAL A 311 -21.03 -1.30 -7.49
C VAL A 311 -20.29 -2.22 -6.52
N PHE A 312 -20.67 -2.21 -5.24
CA PHE A 312 -20.00 -2.97 -4.20
C PHE A 312 -20.05 -4.48 -4.44
N SER A 313 -21.20 -5.00 -4.87
CA SER A 313 -21.45 -6.40 -5.20
C SER A 313 -20.55 -6.95 -6.31
N LYS A 314 -19.99 -6.07 -7.17
CA LYS A 314 -18.99 -6.46 -8.17
C LYS A 314 -17.55 -6.50 -7.63
N PHE A 315 -17.21 -5.61 -6.70
CA PHE A 315 -15.82 -5.42 -6.27
C PHE A 315 -15.45 -6.23 -5.02
N LEU A 316 -16.37 -6.38 -4.07
CA LEU A 316 -16.08 -6.99 -2.77
C LEU A 316 -16.06 -8.52 -2.77
N PRO A 317 -17.03 -9.25 -3.38
CA PRO A 317 -17.10 -10.69 -3.20
C PRO A 317 -15.83 -11.46 -3.57
N PRO A 318 -15.13 -11.13 -4.67
CA PRO A 318 -13.85 -11.79 -4.98
C PRO A 318 -12.76 -11.54 -3.92
N LYS A 319 -12.81 -10.42 -3.19
CA LYS A 319 -11.86 -10.10 -2.12
C LYS A 319 -12.26 -10.73 -0.79
N LEU A 320 -13.55 -10.76 -0.49
CA LEU A 320 -14.07 -11.51 0.66
C LEU A 320 -13.78 -13.00 0.52
N GLN A 321 -13.88 -13.57 -0.68
CA GLN A 321 -13.51 -14.98 -0.88
C GLN A 321 -12.04 -15.25 -0.56
N ILE A 322 -11.11 -14.43 -1.09
CA ILE A 322 -9.67 -14.55 -0.77
C ILE A 322 -9.43 -14.46 0.74
N PHE A 323 -10.18 -13.59 1.43
CA PHE A 323 -10.11 -13.46 2.89
C PHE A 323 -10.67 -14.69 3.62
N ILE A 324 -11.82 -15.21 3.20
CA ILE A 324 -12.43 -16.44 3.74
C ILE A 324 -11.44 -17.60 3.61
N ASP A 325 -10.84 -17.77 2.44
CA ASP A 325 -9.87 -18.85 2.18
C ASP A 325 -8.62 -18.70 3.07
N ALA A 326 -8.13 -17.46 3.24
CA ALA A 326 -6.99 -17.17 4.11
C ALA A 326 -7.31 -17.44 5.59
N VAL A 327 -8.51 -17.08 6.05
CA VAL A 327 -8.97 -17.36 7.42
C VAL A 327 -9.14 -18.85 7.65
N GLN A 328 -9.74 -19.57 6.70
CA GLN A 328 -9.87 -21.03 6.77
C GLN A 328 -8.51 -21.71 6.91
N GLU A 329 -7.52 -21.30 6.11
CA GLU A 329 -6.18 -21.85 6.19
C GLU A 329 -5.51 -21.54 7.52
N ALA A 330 -5.58 -20.28 7.97
CA ALA A 330 -5.02 -19.87 9.26
C ALA A 330 -5.69 -20.60 10.44
N SER A 331 -7.00 -20.86 10.38
CA SER A 331 -7.75 -21.55 11.44
C SER A 331 -7.36 -23.01 11.66
N LYS A 332 -6.58 -23.61 10.76
CA LYS A 332 -6.03 -24.96 10.93
C LYS A 332 -4.90 -25.03 11.96
N ALA A 333 -4.33 -23.88 12.36
CA ALA A 333 -3.32 -23.82 13.40
C ALA A 333 -3.93 -24.10 14.78
N THR A 334 -3.27 -24.94 15.60
CA THR A 334 -3.88 -25.55 16.78
C THR A 334 -3.59 -24.85 18.12
N ALA A 335 -2.68 -23.86 18.18
CA ALA A 335 -2.31 -23.23 19.46
C ALA A 335 -1.97 -21.74 19.33
N LYS A 336 -0.93 -21.42 18.57
CA LYS A 336 -0.46 -20.04 18.38
C LYS A 336 -0.17 -19.80 16.91
N LEU A 337 -0.77 -18.74 16.37
CA LEU A 337 -0.53 -18.34 15.00
C LEU A 337 0.88 -17.73 14.89
N THR A 338 1.71 -18.24 13.98
CA THR A 338 2.94 -17.54 13.63
C THR A 338 2.60 -16.29 12.80
N PRO A 339 3.45 -15.24 12.80
CA PRO A 339 3.20 -14.09 11.93
C PRO A 339 3.14 -14.45 10.45
N GLU A 340 3.88 -15.48 10.01
CA GLU A 340 3.77 -16.05 8.65
C GLU A 340 2.34 -16.57 8.35
N GLN A 341 1.68 -17.21 9.33
CA GLN A 341 0.30 -17.69 9.21
C GLN A 341 -0.74 -16.58 9.35
N ALA A 342 -0.47 -15.53 10.13
CA ALA A 342 -1.36 -14.37 10.31
C ALA A 342 -1.39 -13.47 9.08
N TYR A 343 -0.26 -13.41 8.37
CA TYR A 343 -0.06 -12.45 7.30
C TYR A 343 -1.07 -12.57 6.16
N PRO A 344 -1.37 -13.75 5.58
CA PRO A 344 -2.38 -13.88 4.54
C PRO A 344 -3.74 -13.26 4.91
N VAL A 345 -4.16 -13.40 6.17
CA VAL A 345 -5.41 -12.81 6.69
C VAL A 345 -5.33 -11.28 6.66
N THR A 346 -4.26 -10.70 7.22
CA THR A 346 -4.06 -9.23 7.23
C THR A 346 -3.88 -8.65 5.82
N ALA A 347 -3.18 -9.36 4.94
CA ALA A 347 -2.98 -8.98 3.54
C ALA A 347 -4.32 -9.01 2.78
N ALA A 348 -5.12 -10.06 2.96
CA ALA A 348 -6.46 -10.14 2.38
C ALA A 348 -7.38 -9.01 2.90
N MET A 349 -7.28 -8.65 4.20
CA MET A 349 -8.01 -7.52 4.77
C MET A 349 -7.66 -6.18 4.09
N THR A 350 -6.38 -5.90 3.83
CA THR A 350 -6.01 -4.70 3.04
C THR A 350 -6.58 -4.73 1.63
N GLY A 351 -6.70 -5.92 1.03
CA GLY A 351 -7.38 -6.13 -0.26
C GLY A 351 -8.87 -5.79 -0.22
N ILE A 352 -9.57 -6.13 0.87
CA ILE A 352 -10.96 -5.76 1.12
C ILE A 352 -11.09 -4.23 1.24
N LEU A 353 -10.22 -3.59 2.03
CA LEU A 353 -10.24 -2.13 2.20
C LEU A 353 -10.03 -1.40 0.87
N GLU A 354 -9.07 -1.85 0.05
CA GLU A 354 -8.83 -1.31 -1.29
C GLU A 354 -10.05 -1.48 -2.21
N ALA A 355 -10.69 -2.65 -2.21
CA ALA A 355 -11.87 -2.91 -3.01
C ALA A 355 -13.06 -2.05 -2.57
N ASN A 356 -13.27 -1.91 -1.25
CA ASN A 356 -14.30 -1.05 -0.68
C ASN A 356 -14.11 0.41 -1.07
N HIS A 357 -12.89 0.94 -0.94
CA HIS A 357 -12.58 2.32 -1.33
C HIS A 357 -12.74 2.56 -2.85
N ARG A 358 -12.37 1.57 -3.68
CA ARG A 358 -12.58 1.62 -5.14
C ARG A 358 -14.06 1.57 -5.51
N ALA A 359 -14.83 0.71 -4.85
CA ALA A 359 -16.27 0.59 -5.06
C ALA A 359 -16.98 1.91 -4.71
N LEU A 360 -16.64 2.52 -3.57
CA LEU A 360 -17.15 3.84 -3.21
C LEU A 360 -16.81 4.90 -4.27
N GLY A 361 -15.56 4.94 -4.73
CA GLY A 361 -15.16 5.86 -5.79
C GLY A 361 -15.92 5.66 -7.10
N GLN A 362 -16.32 4.43 -7.43
CA GLN A 362 -17.14 4.12 -8.59
C GLN A 362 -18.62 4.47 -8.38
N LEU A 363 -19.17 4.23 -7.18
CA LEU A 363 -20.53 4.64 -6.82
C LEU A 363 -20.69 6.16 -6.94
N LEU A 364 -19.76 6.95 -6.38
CA LEU A 364 -19.78 8.41 -6.47
C LEU A 364 -19.67 8.91 -7.92
N ARG A 365 -18.96 8.19 -8.78
CA ARG A 365 -18.91 8.49 -10.23
C ARG A 365 -20.25 8.21 -10.90
N GLN A 366 -20.91 7.09 -10.58
CA GLN A 366 -22.21 6.75 -11.13
C GLN A 366 -23.30 7.75 -10.73
N ARG A 367 -23.20 8.32 -9.52
CA ARG A 367 -24.13 9.34 -9.03
C ARG A 367 -23.91 10.73 -9.61
N GLY A 368 -22.81 10.94 -10.34
CA GLY A 368 -22.45 12.27 -10.84
C GLY A 368 -21.89 13.22 -9.78
N ASP A 369 -21.68 12.75 -8.54
CA ASP A 369 -21.06 13.52 -7.44
C ASP A 369 -19.61 13.91 -7.74
N THR A 370 -19.02 13.26 -8.75
CA THR A 370 -17.80 13.72 -9.39
C THR A 370 -18.16 14.65 -10.52
N LYS A 371 -17.88 15.96 -10.39
CA LYS A 371 -17.76 16.84 -11.56
C LYS A 371 -16.64 16.25 -12.41
N ALA A 372 -16.98 15.37 -13.35
CA ALA A 372 -16.04 14.85 -14.32
C ALA A 372 -15.51 16.07 -15.05
N GLY A 373 -14.29 16.50 -14.70
CA GLY A 373 -13.64 17.51 -15.51
C GLY A 373 -13.66 16.98 -16.92
N ARG A 374 -14.18 17.79 -17.87
CA ARG A 374 -14.25 17.43 -19.29
C ARG A 374 -12.97 16.70 -19.62
N PRO A 375 -13.02 15.47 -20.16
CA PRO A 375 -11.82 14.72 -20.41
C PRO A 375 -10.92 15.65 -21.20
N THR A 376 -9.79 16.06 -20.60
CA THR A 376 -8.77 16.80 -21.29
C THR A 376 -8.47 15.90 -22.47
N ARG A 377 -9.03 16.23 -23.65
CA ARG A 377 -8.72 15.53 -24.88
C ARG A 377 -7.21 15.49 -24.84
N LEU A 378 -6.65 14.28 -24.82
CA LEU A 378 -5.25 14.11 -25.14
C LEU A 378 -5.17 14.74 -26.52
N VAL A 379 -4.83 16.04 -26.54
CA VAL A 379 -4.39 16.72 -27.74
C VAL A 379 -3.19 15.87 -28.05
N ASN A 380 -3.38 14.90 -28.95
CA ASN A 380 -2.28 14.18 -29.56
C ASN A 380 -1.30 15.30 -29.86
N PRO A 381 -0.09 15.31 -29.26
CA PRO A 381 0.92 16.17 -29.79
C PRO A 381 1.02 15.70 -31.24
N ARG A 382 0.37 16.44 -32.16
CA ARG A 382 0.74 16.45 -33.56
C ARG A 382 2.19 16.84 -33.42
N VAL A 383 3.04 15.83 -33.42
CA VAL A 383 4.44 15.97 -33.77
C VAL A 383 4.31 16.60 -35.14
N LYS A 384 4.34 17.94 -35.18
CA LYS A 384 4.57 18.64 -36.41
C LYS A 384 5.85 17.99 -36.87
N ALA A 385 5.77 17.18 -37.92
CA ALA A 385 6.94 16.69 -38.61
C ALA A 385 7.71 17.96 -38.92
N VAL A 386 8.75 18.22 -38.12
CA VAL A 386 9.72 19.26 -38.44
C VAL A 386 10.40 18.66 -39.64
N ASN A 387 9.89 19.03 -40.82
CA ASN A 387 10.56 18.81 -42.08
C ASN A 387 11.89 19.55 -41.95
N LYS A 388 12.90 18.83 -41.46
CA LYS A 388 14.28 19.28 -41.34
C LYS A 388 14.89 19.24 -42.75
N ARG A 389 14.30 20.01 -43.67
CA ARG A 389 14.98 20.55 -44.85
C ARG A 389 15.48 21.94 -44.45
N GLU A 390 16.34 21.98 -43.44
CA GLU A 390 17.21 23.12 -43.25
C GLU A 390 18.18 23.08 -44.42
N ARG A 391 17.88 23.91 -45.43
CA ARG A 391 18.84 24.26 -46.47
C ARG A 391 20.08 24.76 -45.74
N VAL A 392 21.16 24.01 -45.83
CA VAL A 392 22.51 24.51 -45.55
C VAL A 392 22.68 25.75 -46.44
N ARG A 393 22.55 26.95 -45.87
CA ARG A 393 23.02 28.16 -46.54
C ARG A 393 24.54 28.09 -46.48
N PRO A 394 25.25 28.09 -47.62
CA PRO A 394 26.70 28.19 -47.59
C PRO A 394 27.07 29.51 -46.90
N LEU A 395 27.95 29.41 -45.91
CA LEU A 395 28.57 30.56 -45.28
C LEU A 395 29.33 31.34 -46.36
N ASN A 396 28.89 32.55 -46.61
CA ASN A 396 29.56 33.50 -47.48
C ASN A 396 30.81 33.98 -46.75
N VAL A 397 31.92 33.29 -46.96
CA VAL A 397 33.24 33.69 -46.45
C VAL A 397 33.70 34.89 -47.28
N LYS A 398 33.69 36.08 -46.68
CA LYS A 398 34.40 37.24 -47.23
C LYS A 398 35.91 36.97 -47.17
N PRO A 399 36.66 37.06 -48.28
CA PRO A 399 38.11 37.12 -48.22
C PRO A 399 38.50 38.47 -47.62
N GLY A 400 39.10 38.42 -46.42
CA GLY A 400 39.77 39.57 -45.82
C GLY A 400 41.07 39.83 -46.58
N ALA A 401 41.16 41.04 -47.13
CA ALA A 401 42.33 41.61 -47.74
C ALA A 401 43.51 41.63 -46.75
N GLY A 402 44.70 41.40 -47.29
CA GLY A 402 45.95 41.44 -46.55
C GLY A 402 46.33 42.83 -46.04
N LYS A 403 47.24 42.81 -45.07
CA LYS A 403 48.16 43.89 -44.75
C LYS A 403 49.47 43.27 -44.24
N ASP A 404 50.54 43.65 -44.95
CA ASP A 404 51.87 44.04 -44.48
C ASP A 404 52.73 42.97 -43.76
N GLU A 405 53.69 42.36 -44.49
CA GLU A 405 55.10 42.79 -44.61
C GLU A 405 55.78 42.18 -45.84
#